data_AF-A0A7Y4KSB4-F1
#
_entry.id   AF-A0A7Y4KSB4-F1
#
_cell.length_a   1.000
_cell.length_b   1.000
_cell.length_c   1.000
_cell.angle_alpha   90.00
_cell.angle_beta   90.00
_cell.angle_gamma   90.00
#
_symmetry.space_group_name_H-M   'P 1'
#
loop_
_entity.id
_entity.type
_entity.pdbx_description
1 polymer ?
#
loop_
_entity_poly.entity_id
_entity_poly.type
_entity_poly.pdbx_seq_one_letter_code
_entity_poly.pdbx_strand_id
1 'polypeptide(L)'
;MGRTEETGSPHAALRERWLALREAQPRMRIRDAAEQLGVSEAELLATGLNGELVRLEPRFDVLLPRLESMGRVMALTRNASAVHEKKGVYRNVELHGARALVLDEDIDLRLFLSRWCFVFALREDLSGQVRRGFQVFDAAGTAVHKIYLQDDANVAAFEGLVRELQHEDQGHVLGVMPVSPPAAPRPDSEIDALGLKAGWRALQDTHEFFALLNTFKVARTQALRLAGTEFAKPVAPDALGWTLERAAATELPIMVFVGNPGAIQIHTGPVRTVRPMGPWMNVMDPGFNLHVRADHVHTAWVVRKPTRDGDVTSLELFDRAGENIALLFGKRKPGELESPAWRALMEELVRTLPAVEVAS
;
A
#
# COMPACT_ATOMS: atom_id res chain seq x y z
N MET A 1 -38.34 18.58 -36.96
CA MET A 1 -38.22 19.21 -35.62
C MET A 1 -38.67 18.19 -34.61
N GLY A 2 -37.88 17.64 -33.70
CA GLY A 2 -36.44 17.63 -33.52
C GLY A 2 -36.08 16.22 -33.04
N ARG A 3 -34.94 15.70 -33.50
CA ARG A 3 -34.36 14.49 -32.91
C ARG A 3 -33.89 14.89 -31.52
N THR A 4 -34.53 14.36 -30.49
CA THR A 4 -33.95 14.28 -29.16
C THR A 4 -32.68 13.43 -29.29
N GLU A 5 -31.52 14.07 -29.21
CA GLU A 5 -30.27 13.37 -28.93
C GLU A 5 -30.48 12.65 -27.59
N GLU A 6 -30.60 11.33 -27.62
CA GLU A 6 -30.42 10.49 -26.44
C GLU A 6 -28.96 10.63 -26.02
N THR A 7 -28.67 11.65 -25.22
CA THR A 7 -27.41 11.69 -24.47
C THR A 7 -27.42 10.50 -23.53
N GLY A 8 -26.67 9.45 -23.87
CA GLY A 8 -26.52 8.26 -23.04
C GLY A 8 -26.12 8.63 -21.61
N SER A 9 -26.50 7.79 -20.64
CA SER A 9 -26.14 8.05 -19.24
C SER A 9 -24.62 8.22 -19.08
N PRO A 10 -24.14 9.05 -18.13
CA PRO A 10 -22.70 9.24 -17.92
C PRO A 10 -21.93 7.93 -17.74
N HIS A 11 -22.59 6.91 -17.16
CA HIS A 11 -22.07 5.55 -17.02
C HIS A 11 -21.88 4.84 -18.37
N ALA A 12 -22.88 4.90 -19.28
CA ALA A 12 -22.78 4.32 -20.61
C ALA A 12 -21.63 4.95 -21.42
N ALA A 13 -21.49 6.27 -21.35
CA ALA A 13 -20.39 6.99 -21.99
C ALA A 13 -19.01 6.60 -21.42
N LEU A 14 -18.90 6.45 -20.09
CA LEU A 14 -17.67 5.97 -19.46
C LEU A 14 -17.33 4.54 -19.90
N ARG A 15 -18.33 3.67 -19.95
CA ARG A 15 -18.19 2.27 -20.40
C ARG A 15 -17.67 2.20 -21.84
N GLU A 16 -18.21 3.01 -22.76
CA GLU A 16 -17.73 3.07 -24.15
C GLU A 16 -16.28 3.56 -24.25
N ARG A 17 -15.92 4.63 -23.52
CA ARG A 17 -14.54 5.11 -23.44
C ARG A 17 -13.59 4.05 -22.88
N TRP A 18 -14.03 3.27 -21.91
CA TRP A 18 -13.24 2.18 -21.35
C TRP A 18 -13.04 1.05 -22.36
N LEU A 19 -14.09 0.64 -23.09
CA LEU A 19 -13.97 -0.34 -24.18
C LEU A 19 -12.92 0.08 -25.21
N ALA A 20 -13.01 1.30 -25.72
CA ALA A 20 -12.08 1.82 -26.73
C ALA A 20 -10.63 1.83 -26.22
N LEU A 21 -10.41 2.18 -24.96
CA LEU A 21 -9.06 2.20 -24.38
C LEU A 21 -8.50 0.78 -24.20
N ARG A 22 -9.32 -0.21 -23.84
CA ARG A 22 -8.90 -1.62 -23.76
C ARG A 22 -8.50 -2.18 -25.12
N GLU A 23 -9.22 -1.82 -26.18
CA GLU A 23 -8.88 -2.23 -27.54
C GLU A 23 -7.57 -1.61 -28.01
N ALA A 24 -7.38 -0.32 -27.73
CA ALA A 24 -6.15 0.39 -28.10
C ALA A 24 -4.93 -0.05 -27.26
N GLN A 25 -5.13 -0.38 -25.98
CA GLN A 25 -4.08 -0.67 -25.02
C GLN A 25 -4.40 -1.89 -24.15
N PRO A 26 -4.39 -3.11 -24.73
CA PRO A 26 -4.91 -4.32 -24.07
C PRO A 26 -4.13 -4.78 -22.83
N ARG A 27 -2.92 -4.27 -22.61
CA ARG A 27 -2.09 -4.57 -21.42
C ARG A 27 -2.23 -3.53 -20.31
N MET A 28 -2.97 -2.45 -20.54
CA MET A 28 -3.18 -1.39 -19.55
C MET A 28 -3.94 -1.94 -18.34
N ARG A 29 -3.46 -1.60 -17.15
CA ARG A 29 -4.16 -1.96 -15.91
C ARG A 29 -5.29 -0.96 -15.65
N ILE A 30 -6.36 -1.43 -15.02
CA ILE A 30 -7.55 -0.62 -14.73
C ILE A 30 -7.23 0.68 -13.96
N ARG A 31 -6.20 0.68 -13.11
CA ARG A 31 -5.73 1.89 -12.43
C ARG A 31 -5.27 2.96 -13.40
N ASP A 32 -4.35 2.63 -14.29
CA ASP A 32 -3.75 3.56 -15.23
C ASP A 32 -4.81 4.03 -16.24
N ALA A 33 -5.75 3.14 -16.59
CA ALA A 33 -6.91 3.49 -17.39
C ALA A 33 -7.85 4.49 -16.70
N ALA A 34 -8.12 4.30 -15.40
CA ALA A 34 -8.97 5.22 -14.64
C ALA A 34 -8.35 6.62 -14.59
N GLU A 35 -7.04 6.71 -14.34
CA GLU A 35 -6.28 7.97 -14.41
C GLU A 35 -6.37 8.62 -15.80
N GLN A 36 -6.12 7.86 -16.86
CA GLN A 36 -6.22 8.38 -18.23
C GLN A 36 -7.64 8.83 -18.61
N LEU A 37 -8.67 8.17 -18.07
CA LEU A 37 -10.07 8.51 -18.30
C LEU A 37 -10.59 9.62 -17.37
N GLY A 38 -9.80 10.04 -16.37
CA GLY A 38 -10.17 11.07 -15.41
C GLY A 38 -11.27 10.65 -14.44
N VAL A 39 -11.31 9.37 -14.06
CA VAL A 39 -12.28 8.79 -13.11
C VAL A 39 -11.55 7.98 -12.04
N SER A 40 -12.24 7.61 -10.95
CA SER A 40 -11.69 6.70 -9.96
C SER A 40 -11.67 5.24 -10.46
N GLU A 41 -10.82 4.42 -9.85
CA GLU A 41 -10.73 3.00 -10.18
C GLU A 41 -12.04 2.26 -9.86
N ALA A 42 -12.73 2.64 -8.79
CA ALA A 42 -14.02 2.09 -8.43
C ALA A 42 -15.12 2.41 -9.47
N GLU A 43 -15.17 3.65 -9.95
CA GLU A 43 -16.11 4.05 -11.02
C GLU A 43 -15.85 3.28 -12.30
N LEU A 44 -14.56 3.12 -12.67
CA LEU A 44 -14.20 2.34 -13.85
C LEU A 44 -14.55 0.85 -13.69
N LEU A 45 -14.33 0.27 -12.49
CA LEU A 45 -14.71 -1.10 -12.17
C LEU A 45 -16.23 -1.30 -12.26
N ALA A 46 -17.01 -0.33 -11.76
CA ALA A 46 -18.47 -0.35 -11.76
C ALA A 46 -19.09 -0.33 -13.18
N THR A 47 -18.30 -0.07 -14.23
CA THR A 47 -18.75 -0.27 -15.63
C THR A 47 -19.07 -1.73 -15.98
N GLY A 48 -18.59 -2.69 -15.18
CA GLY A 48 -18.86 -4.12 -15.37
C GLY A 48 -18.14 -4.74 -16.57
N LEU A 49 -17.22 -4.00 -17.21
CA LEU A 49 -16.46 -4.53 -18.36
C LEU A 49 -15.40 -5.56 -17.96
N ASN A 50 -15.03 -5.55 -16.69
CA ASN A 50 -13.97 -6.35 -16.11
C ASN A 50 -14.41 -7.80 -15.81
N GLY A 51 -15.70 -8.05 -15.70
CA GLY A 51 -16.27 -9.36 -15.36
C GLY A 51 -17.57 -9.21 -14.60
N GLU A 52 -17.99 -10.29 -13.96
CA GLU A 52 -19.14 -10.26 -13.05
C GLU A 52 -18.75 -9.52 -11.77
N LEU A 53 -19.52 -8.49 -11.44
CA LEU A 53 -19.29 -7.62 -10.30
C LEU A 53 -20.52 -7.64 -9.40
N VAL A 54 -20.32 -7.92 -8.11
CA VAL A 54 -21.37 -7.83 -7.09
C VAL A 54 -20.94 -6.82 -6.04
N ARG A 55 -21.74 -5.77 -5.83
CA ARG A 55 -21.51 -4.80 -4.75
C ARG A 55 -21.86 -5.46 -3.42
N LEU A 56 -21.00 -5.31 -2.43
CA LEU A 56 -21.22 -5.85 -1.10
C LEU A 56 -21.54 -4.74 -0.08
N GLU A 57 -22.26 -5.09 0.98
CA GLU A 57 -22.36 -4.27 2.18
C GLU A 57 -20.97 -4.15 2.83
N PRO A 58 -20.56 -2.95 3.26
CA PRO A 58 -19.26 -2.74 3.92
C PRO A 58 -19.25 -3.23 5.39
N ARG A 59 -19.78 -4.43 5.65
CA ARG A 59 -19.74 -5.10 6.97
C ARG A 59 -18.42 -5.82 7.17
N PHE A 60 -17.35 -5.06 7.39
CA PHE A 60 -15.99 -5.59 7.51
C PHE A 60 -15.78 -6.43 8.78
N ASP A 61 -16.60 -6.21 9.80
CA ASP A 61 -16.69 -7.04 11.00
C ASP A 61 -17.16 -8.47 10.68
N VAL A 62 -17.91 -8.66 9.60
CA VAL A 62 -18.31 -9.97 9.09
C VAL A 62 -17.33 -10.49 8.04
N LEU A 63 -16.94 -9.64 7.08
CA LEU A 63 -16.07 -10.06 5.97
C LEU A 63 -14.70 -10.55 6.47
N LEU A 64 -13.99 -9.73 7.25
CA LEU A 64 -12.58 -9.98 7.58
C LEU A 64 -12.36 -11.30 8.34
N PRO A 65 -13.09 -11.61 9.44
CA PRO A 65 -12.88 -12.87 10.16
C PRO A 65 -13.22 -14.10 9.31
N ARG A 66 -14.12 -13.96 8.33
CA ARG A 66 -14.54 -15.07 7.46
C ARG A 66 -13.58 -15.31 6.29
N LEU A 67 -12.64 -14.41 6.02
CA LEU A 67 -11.61 -14.61 4.99
C LEU A 67 -10.74 -15.84 5.26
N GLU A 68 -10.60 -16.27 6.52
CA GLU A 68 -9.90 -17.52 6.85
C GLU A 68 -10.49 -18.73 6.11
N SER A 69 -11.82 -18.76 5.93
CA SER A 69 -12.52 -19.86 5.24
C SER A 69 -12.24 -19.94 3.74
N MET A 70 -11.63 -18.89 3.15
CA MET A 70 -11.16 -18.91 1.77
C MET A 70 -9.80 -19.61 1.61
N GLY A 71 -9.18 -20.04 2.72
CA GLY A 71 -7.88 -20.69 2.71
C GLY A 71 -6.77 -19.76 2.22
N ARG A 72 -5.89 -20.27 1.35
CA ARG A 72 -4.76 -19.51 0.85
C ARG A 72 -5.21 -18.54 -0.25
N VAL A 73 -5.00 -17.25 0.00
CA VAL A 73 -5.33 -16.15 -0.91
C VAL A 73 -4.07 -15.34 -1.24
N MET A 74 -4.19 -14.42 -2.19
CA MET A 74 -3.23 -13.35 -2.41
C MET A 74 -3.85 -12.02 -1.96
N ALA A 75 -3.20 -11.36 -1.01
CA ALA A 75 -3.51 -10.03 -0.52
C ALA A 75 -2.67 -9.00 -1.28
N LEU A 76 -3.30 -7.95 -1.80
CA LEU A 76 -2.66 -6.87 -2.56
C LEU A 76 -3.01 -5.53 -1.92
N THR A 77 -1.96 -4.84 -1.48
CA THR A 77 -2.01 -3.44 -1.06
C THR A 77 -1.03 -2.64 -1.91
N ARG A 78 -1.38 -1.40 -2.24
CA ARG A 78 -0.52 -0.55 -3.06
C ARG A 78 -0.72 0.93 -2.74
N ASN A 79 0.25 1.72 -3.16
CA ASN A 79 0.13 3.17 -3.32
C ASN A 79 0.46 3.55 -4.78
N ALA A 80 0.72 4.83 -5.02
CA ALA A 80 1.00 5.32 -6.36
C ALA A 80 2.25 4.68 -7.00
N SER A 81 3.23 4.28 -6.18
CA SER A 81 4.58 3.94 -6.63
C SER A 81 5.02 2.52 -6.25
N ALA A 82 4.28 1.81 -5.40
CA ALA A 82 4.59 0.46 -4.97
C ALA A 82 3.36 -0.45 -4.94
N VAL A 83 3.51 -1.68 -5.41
CA VAL A 83 2.53 -2.77 -5.29
C VAL A 83 3.13 -3.88 -4.45
N HIS A 84 2.40 -4.33 -3.43
CA HIS A 84 2.81 -5.36 -2.49
C HIS A 84 1.78 -6.50 -2.50
N GLU A 85 2.20 -7.67 -2.98
CA GLU A 85 1.38 -8.88 -3.09
C GLU A 85 1.94 -9.96 -2.16
N LYS A 86 1.12 -10.46 -1.24
CA LYS A 86 1.52 -11.48 -0.26
C LYS A 86 0.51 -12.61 -0.28
N LYS A 87 0.99 -13.84 -0.40
CA LYS A 87 0.15 -15.04 -0.38
C LYS A 87 0.15 -15.66 1.00
N GLY A 88 -1.02 -16.03 1.51
CA GLY A 88 -1.18 -16.56 2.86
C GLY A 88 -2.64 -16.79 3.23
N VAL A 89 -2.90 -17.04 4.52
CA VAL A 89 -4.25 -17.22 5.08
C VAL A 89 -4.56 -16.06 6.02
N TYR A 90 -5.78 -15.56 6.00
CA TYR A 90 -6.25 -14.49 6.90
C TYR A 90 -6.56 -15.03 8.30
N ARG A 91 -5.53 -15.40 9.06
CA ARG A 91 -5.67 -15.86 10.46
C ARG A 91 -5.53 -14.72 11.45
N ASN A 92 -5.98 -14.96 12.68
CA ASN A 92 -5.79 -14.05 13.82
C ASN A 92 -6.27 -12.62 13.50
N VAL A 93 -7.47 -12.51 12.92
CA VAL A 93 -8.10 -11.22 12.65
C VAL A 93 -8.61 -10.64 13.96
N GLU A 94 -8.06 -9.49 14.35
CA GLU A 94 -8.46 -8.75 15.55
C GLU A 94 -9.13 -7.44 15.16
N LEU A 95 -10.35 -7.22 15.65
CA LEU A 95 -11.13 -5.99 15.39
C LEU A 95 -11.08 -5.06 16.60
N HIS A 96 -10.73 -3.80 16.37
CA HIS A 96 -10.62 -2.75 17.38
C HIS A 96 -11.36 -1.49 16.94
N GLY A 97 -12.69 -1.59 16.82
CA GLY A 97 -13.55 -0.53 16.32
C GLY A 97 -13.22 -0.19 14.87
N ALA A 98 -12.79 1.04 14.59
CA ALA A 98 -12.42 1.49 13.25
C ALA A 98 -11.05 1.00 12.75
N ARG A 99 -10.42 0.04 13.45
CA ARG A 99 -9.11 -0.55 13.11
C ARG A 99 -9.22 -2.07 13.14
N ALA A 100 -8.47 -2.73 12.28
CA ALA A 100 -8.28 -4.18 12.34
C ALA A 100 -6.81 -4.57 12.16
N LEU A 101 -6.43 -5.67 12.78
CA LEU A 101 -5.12 -6.29 12.65
C LEU A 101 -5.30 -7.69 12.08
N VAL A 102 -4.40 -8.09 11.18
CA VAL A 102 -4.23 -9.48 10.78
C VAL A 102 -2.79 -9.81 11.08
N LEU A 103 -2.55 -10.76 12.00
CA LEU A 103 -1.23 -11.07 12.53
C LEU A 103 -0.91 -12.55 12.31
N ASP A 104 -0.33 -12.86 11.16
CA ASP A 104 0.13 -14.20 10.81
C ASP A 104 1.55 -14.15 10.22
N GLU A 105 2.20 -15.31 10.06
CA GLU A 105 3.54 -15.40 9.46
C GLU A 105 3.53 -14.92 8.00
N ASP A 106 2.45 -15.20 7.27
CA ASP A 106 2.30 -14.76 5.90
C ASP A 106 1.54 -13.42 5.80
N ILE A 107 0.27 -13.36 6.21
CA ILE A 107 -0.55 -12.15 6.05
C ILE A 107 -0.43 -11.30 7.32
N ASP A 108 0.34 -10.21 7.22
CA ASP A 108 0.48 -9.19 8.26
C ASP A 108 -0.04 -7.84 7.76
N LEU A 109 -1.11 -7.35 8.39
CA LEU A 109 -1.86 -6.17 7.97
C LEU A 109 -2.18 -5.24 9.15
N ARG A 110 -2.15 -3.93 8.86
CA ARG A 110 -2.80 -2.89 9.67
C ARG A 110 -3.88 -2.24 8.82
N LEU A 111 -5.14 -2.38 9.22
CA LEU A 111 -6.29 -1.91 8.45
C LEU A 111 -7.00 -0.76 9.16
N PHE A 112 -7.30 0.30 8.42
CA PHE A 112 -7.99 1.49 8.92
C PHE A 112 -9.39 1.55 8.33
N LEU A 113 -10.33 0.82 8.95
CA LEU A 113 -11.67 0.54 8.40
C LEU A 113 -12.51 1.80 8.18
N SER A 114 -12.23 2.89 8.91
CA SER A 114 -12.87 4.20 8.65
C SER A 114 -12.62 4.76 7.25
N ARG A 115 -11.62 4.24 6.52
CA ARG A 115 -11.32 4.61 5.13
C ARG A 115 -11.92 3.66 4.12
N TRP A 116 -12.50 2.54 4.54
CA TRP A 116 -13.05 1.52 3.65
C TRP A 116 -14.52 1.86 3.37
N CYS A 117 -14.87 2.13 2.11
CA CYS A 117 -16.19 2.65 1.75
C CYS A 117 -16.93 1.72 0.79
N PHE A 118 -16.33 1.39 -0.34
CA PHE A 118 -16.93 0.47 -1.32
C PHE A 118 -16.22 -0.87 -1.30
N VAL A 119 -16.99 -1.95 -1.36
CA VAL A 119 -16.46 -3.30 -1.49
C VAL A 119 -17.23 -4.04 -2.58
N PHE A 120 -16.47 -4.70 -3.46
CA PHE A 120 -17.02 -5.49 -4.55
C PHE A 120 -16.43 -6.88 -4.54
N ALA A 121 -17.28 -7.88 -4.77
CA ALA A 121 -16.84 -9.19 -5.23
C ALA A 121 -16.73 -9.16 -6.75
N LEU A 122 -15.65 -9.74 -7.26
CA LEU A 122 -15.33 -9.75 -8.67
C LEU A 122 -15.01 -11.16 -9.13
N ARG A 123 -15.56 -11.52 -10.30
CA ARG A 123 -15.19 -12.71 -11.06
C ARG A 123 -14.81 -12.29 -12.48
N GLU A 124 -13.52 -12.33 -12.79
CA GLU A 124 -12.97 -11.99 -14.11
C GLU A 124 -12.47 -13.24 -14.83
N ASP A 125 -12.64 -13.31 -16.14
CA ASP A 125 -11.92 -14.27 -16.98
C ASP A 125 -10.68 -13.59 -17.55
N LEU A 126 -9.51 -14.06 -17.13
CA LEU A 126 -8.22 -13.57 -17.58
C LEU A 126 -7.50 -14.69 -18.34
N SER A 127 -7.58 -14.63 -19.67
CA SER A 127 -6.90 -15.58 -20.56
C SER A 127 -7.24 -17.05 -20.27
N GLY A 128 -8.50 -17.34 -19.95
CA GLY A 128 -8.99 -18.69 -19.65
C GLY A 128 -8.82 -19.11 -18.20
N GLN A 129 -8.30 -18.23 -17.32
CA GLN A 129 -8.27 -18.44 -15.89
C GLN A 129 -9.29 -17.51 -15.20
N VAL A 130 -10.20 -18.12 -14.46
CA VAL A 130 -11.19 -17.37 -13.68
C VAL A 130 -10.52 -16.88 -12.41
N ARG A 131 -10.45 -15.55 -12.26
CA ARG A 131 -9.98 -14.89 -11.04
C ARG A 131 -11.17 -14.44 -10.22
N ARG A 132 -11.20 -14.84 -8.95
CA ARG A 132 -12.23 -14.43 -7.99
C ARG A 132 -11.59 -13.67 -6.83
N GLY A 133 -12.28 -12.65 -6.33
CA GLY A 133 -11.75 -11.89 -5.21
C GLY A 133 -12.63 -10.75 -4.74
N PHE A 134 -12.19 -10.10 -3.68
CA PHE A 134 -12.77 -8.88 -3.15
C PHE A 134 -11.87 -7.69 -3.48
N GLN A 135 -12.46 -6.56 -3.85
CA GLN A 135 -11.76 -5.29 -4.02
C GLN A 135 -12.43 -4.22 -3.16
N VAL A 136 -11.62 -3.56 -2.33
CA VAL A 136 -12.06 -2.52 -1.42
C VAL A 136 -11.51 -1.17 -1.85
N PHE A 137 -12.35 -0.16 -1.81
CA PHE A 137 -12.05 1.21 -2.21
C PHE A 137 -12.45 2.21 -1.12
N ASP A 138 -11.77 3.35 -1.11
CA ASP A 138 -12.12 4.46 -0.23
C ASP A 138 -13.30 5.29 -0.76
N ALA A 139 -13.68 6.34 -0.02
CA ALA A 139 -14.78 7.21 -0.39
C ALA A 139 -14.55 7.94 -1.73
N ALA A 140 -13.30 8.08 -2.19
CA ALA A 140 -12.96 8.67 -3.47
C ALA A 140 -12.85 7.62 -4.59
N GLY A 141 -13.16 6.35 -4.32
CA GLY A 141 -13.06 5.26 -5.27
C GLY A 141 -11.61 4.83 -5.57
N THR A 142 -10.65 5.21 -4.72
CA THR A 142 -9.26 4.76 -4.82
C THR A 142 -9.11 3.38 -4.18
N ALA A 143 -8.41 2.46 -4.84
CA ALA A 143 -8.22 1.11 -4.30
C ALA A 143 -7.42 1.12 -2.99
N VAL A 144 -8.00 0.51 -1.96
CA VAL A 144 -7.39 0.35 -0.63
C VAL A 144 -6.74 -1.02 -0.50
N HIS A 145 -7.49 -2.08 -0.78
CA HIS A 145 -7.03 -3.45 -0.57
C HIS A 145 -7.75 -4.44 -1.48
N LYS A 146 -7.05 -5.47 -1.96
CA LYS A 146 -7.64 -6.52 -2.79
C LYS A 146 -7.24 -7.90 -2.31
N ILE A 147 -8.17 -8.84 -2.38
CA ILE A 147 -7.99 -10.23 -1.93
C ILE A 147 -8.41 -11.14 -3.07
N TYR A 148 -7.51 -12.01 -3.53
CA TYR A 148 -7.78 -12.93 -4.64
C TYR A 148 -7.62 -14.39 -4.20
N LEU A 149 -8.59 -15.23 -4.55
CA LEU A 149 -8.44 -16.68 -4.44
C LEU A 149 -7.24 -17.15 -5.28
N GLN A 150 -6.51 -18.14 -4.79
CA GLN A 150 -5.39 -18.77 -5.51
C GLN A 150 -5.79 -20.06 -6.23
N ASP A 151 -6.81 -20.74 -5.73
CA ASP A 151 -7.32 -21.99 -6.30
C ASP A 151 -8.85 -22.05 -6.20
N ASP A 152 -9.42 -23.05 -6.87
CA ASP A 152 -10.87 -23.25 -6.88
C ASP A 152 -11.41 -24.01 -5.65
N ALA A 153 -10.53 -24.48 -4.75
CA ALA A 153 -10.93 -25.36 -3.64
C ALA A 153 -11.89 -24.66 -2.66
N ASN A 154 -11.74 -23.34 -2.48
CA ASN A 154 -12.54 -22.55 -1.55
C ASN A 154 -13.50 -21.58 -2.24
N VAL A 155 -13.88 -21.86 -3.49
CA VAL A 155 -14.87 -21.05 -4.22
C VAL A 155 -16.22 -21.04 -3.49
N ALA A 156 -16.64 -22.17 -2.91
CA ALA A 156 -17.90 -22.22 -2.16
C ALA A 156 -17.92 -21.27 -0.95
N ALA A 157 -16.78 -21.08 -0.26
CA ALA A 157 -16.66 -20.13 0.84
C ALA A 157 -16.76 -18.68 0.35
N PHE A 158 -16.10 -18.36 -0.77
CA PHE A 158 -16.21 -17.07 -1.44
C PHE A 158 -17.67 -16.77 -1.86
N GLU A 159 -18.33 -17.66 -2.60
CA GLU A 159 -19.71 -17.49 -3.05
C GLU A 159 -20.70 -17.42 -1.87
N GLY A 160 -20.40 -18.10 -0.75
CA GLY A 160 -21.14 -17.96 0.50
C GLY A 160 -21.09 -16.54 1.05
N LEU A 161 -19.89 -15.96 1.14
CA LEU A 161 -19.68 -14.58 1.58
C LEU A 161 -20.33 -13.56 0.63
N VAL A 162 -20.23 -13.76 -0.68
CA VAL A 162 -20.88 -12.89 -1.67
C VAL A 162 -22.38 -12.84 -1.44
N ARG A 163 -23.04 -14.00 -1.28
CA ARG A 163 -24.49 -14.07 -1.02
C ARG A 163 -24.89 -13.44 0.31
N GLU A 164 -24.10 -13.65 1.36
CA GLU A 164 -24.39 -13.11 2.70
C GLU A 164 -24.26 -11.58 2.75
N LEU A 165 -23.27 -11.03 2.04
CA LEU A 165 -22.91 -9.62 2.09
C LEU A 165 -23.40 -8.84 0.88
N GLN A 166 -24.25 -9.40 0.03
CA GLN A 166 -24.73 -8.71 -1.16
C GLN A 166 -25.48 -7.42 -0.77
N HIS A 167 -25.07 -6.29 -1.34
CA HIS A 167 -25.75 -5.01 -1.12
C HIS A 167 -27.11 -4.99 -1.83
N GLU A 168 -28.14 -4.38 -1.23
CA GLU A 168 -29.47 -4.28 -1.86
C GLU A 168 -29.44 -3.51 -3.19
N ASP A 169 -28.73 -2.38 -3.20
CA ASP A 169 -28.45 -1.62 -4.42
C ASP A 169 -27.25 -2.21 -5.18
N GLN A 170 -27.51 -2.82 -6.34
CA GLN A 170 -26.51 -3.31 -7.31
C GLN A 170 -26.30 -2.33 -8.49
N GLY A 171 -26.73 -1.07 -8.35
CA GLY A 171 -26.53 -0.04 -9.34
C GLY A 171 -25.05 0.25 -9.61
N HIS A 172 -24.79 0.76 -10.82
CA HIS A 172 -23.42 1.01 -11.29
C HIS A 172 -22.91 2.44 -11.03
N VAL A 173 -23.74 3.31 -10.46
CA VAL A 173 -23.36 4.70 -10.16
C VAL A 173 -22.88 4.76 -8.72
N LEU A 174 -21.64 5.20 -8.51
CA LEU A 174 -21.05 5.32 -7.19
C LEU A 174 -21.09 6.78 -6.73
N GLY A 175 -21.50 7.00 -5.48
CA GLY A 175 -21.43 8.31 -4.82
C GLY A 175 -20.01 8.60 -4.33
N VAL A 176 -19.03 8.69 -5.25
CA VAL A 176 -17.64 9.00 -4.88
C VAL A 176 -17.51 10.45 -4.41
N MET A 177 -16.63 10.65 -3.44
CA MET A 177 -16.31 11.96 -2.87
C MET A 177 -14.94 12.44 -3.39
N PRO A 178 -14.79 13.72 -3.73
CA PRO A 178 -13.50 14.25 -4.16
C PRO A 178 -12.47 14.13 -3.02
N VAL A 179 -11.23 13.77 -3.39
CA VAL A 179 -10.11 13.76 -2.45
C VAL A 179 -9.82 15.19 -2.00
N SER A 180 -9.82 15.43 -0.69
CA SER A 180 -9.34 16.71 -0.16
C SER A 180 -7.82 16.79 -0.31
N PRO A 181 -7.27 17.84 -0.92
CA PRO A 181 -5.82 17.99 -1.03
C PRO A 181 -5.20 18.06 0.37
N PRO A 182 -4.01 17.46 0.57
CA PRO A 182 -3.30 17.59 1.84
C PRO A 182 -2.98 19.07 2.11
N ALA A 183 -2.99 19.44 3.39
CA ALA A 183 -2.58 20.77 3.80
C ALA A 183 -1.12 21.01 3.41
N ALA A 184 -0.82 22.21 2.90
CA ALA A 184 0.55 22.58 2.59
C ALA A 184 1.41 22.51 3.87
N PRO A 185 2.64 21.96 3.79
CA PRO A 185 3.54 21.95 4.93
C PRO A 185 3.88 23.40 5.33
N ARG A 186 3.99 23.64 6.64
CA ARG A 186 4.48 24.92 7.16
C ARG A 186 5.96 25.10 6.78
N PRO A 187 6.48 26.34 6.67
CA PRO A 187 7.90 26.57 6.49
C PRO A 187 8.74 25.89 7.58
N ASP A 188 9.91 25.35 7.21
CA ASP A 188 10.84 24.69 8.14
C ASP A 188 11.23 25.63 9.31
N SER A 189 11.30 26.94 9.07
CA SER A 189 11.59 27.98 10.08
C SER A 189 10.48 28.19 11.12
N GLU A 190 9.26 27.72 10.88
CA GLU A 190 8.13 27.81 11.81
C GLU A 190 7.95 26.56 12.68
N ILE A 191 8.83 25.58 12.50
CA ILE A 191 8.83 24.34 13.28
C ILE A 191 9.77 24.50 14.48
N ASP A 192 9.27 24.14 15.66
CA ASP A 192 10.13 23.96 16.84
C ASP A 192 11.01 22.70 16.66
N ALA A 193 12.13 22.88 15.96
CA ALA A 193 13.07 21.80 15.68
C ALA A 193 13.75 21.26 16.95
N LEU A 194 13.92 22.09 17.98
CA LEU A 194 14.51 21.64 19.26
C LEU A 194 13.53 20.75 20.01
N GLY A 195 12.26 21.16 20.10
CA GLY A 195 11.18 20.36 20.67
C GLY A 195 10.98 19.05 19.91
N LEU A 196 10.99 19.10 18.57
CA LEU A 196 10.88 17.90 17.73
C LEU A 196 11.99 16.90 18.03
N LYS A 197 13.26 17.35 18.12
CA LYS A 197 14.41 16.49 18.46
C LYS A 197 14.29 15.93 19.88
N ALA A 198 13.86 16.73 20.84
CA ALA A 198 13.65 16.28 22.21
C ALA A 198 12.57 15.20 22.28
N GLY A 199 11.43 15.40 21.61
CA GLY A 199 10.37 14.41 21.49
C GLY A 199 10.82 13.15 20.76
N TRP A 200 11.65 13.28 19.73
CA TRP A 200 12.23 12.13 19.01
C TRP A 200 13.11 11.27 19.93
N ARG A 201 13.97 11.88 20.74
CA ARG A 201 14.80 11.13 21.74
C ARG A 201 13.96 10.41 22.78
N ALA A 202 12.78 10.94 23.08
CA ALA A 202 11.89 10.38 24.10
C ALA A 202 11.02 9.21 23.62
N LEU A 203 11.00 8.91 22.31
CA LEU A 203 10.20 7.80 21.75
C LEU A 203 10.53 6.49 22.47
N GLN A 204 9.49 5.76 22.84
CA GLN A 204 9.57 4.43 23.46
C GLN A 204 9.09 3.33 22.50
N ASP A 205 8.37 3.70 21.44
CA ASP A 205 7.89 2.79 20.41
C ASP A 205 7.84 3.47 19.04
N THR A 206 8.11 2.72 17.97
CA THR A 206 8.07 3.24 16.60
C THR A 206 6.69 3.79 16.18
N HIS A 207 5.61 3.29 16.77
CA HIS A 207 4.24 3.74 16.51
C HIS A 207 3.94 5.13 17.11
N GLU A 208 4.70 5.57 18.11
CA GLU A 208 4.57 6.92 18.69
C GLU A 208 5.06 8.01 17.74
N PHE A 209 5.86 7.65 16.73
CA PHE A 209 6.41 8.60 15.77
C PHE A 209 5.31 9.37 15.04
N PHE A 210 4.20 8.73 14.71
CA PHE A 210 3.06 9.42 14.07
C PHE A 210 2.44 10.48 14.99
N ALA A 211 2.30 10.20 16.29
CA ALA A 211 1.80 11.16 17.27
C ALA A 211 2.76 12.35 17.44
N LEU A 212 4.08 12.10 17.38
CA LEU A 212 5.10 13.15 17.39
C LEU A 212 4.94 14.10 16.18
N LEU A 213 4.80 13.55 14.96
CA LEU A 213 4.61 14.36 13.76
C LEU A 213 3.35 15.25 13.86
N ASN A 214 2.24 14.70 14.37
CA ASN A 214 1.00 15.45 14.58
C ASN A 214 1.14 16.56 15.62
N THR A 215 1.86 16.29 16.71
CA THR A 215 2.10 17.26 17.79
C THR A 215 2.81 18.51 17.25
N PHE A 216 3.84 18.31 16.43
CA PHE A 216 4.58 19.41 15.82
C PHE A 216 3.97 19.90 14.50
N LYS A 217 2.89 19.26 14.01
CA LYS A 217 2.24 19.56 12.72
C LYS A 217 3.25 19.63 11.58
N VAL A 218 4.11 18.61 11.51
CA VAL A 218 5.19 18.49 10.52
C VAL A 218 4.91 17.37 9.54
N ALA A 219 5.26 17.57 8.28
CA ALA A 219 5.31 16.48 7.33
C ALA A 219 6.45 15.51 7.69
N ARG A 220 6.33 14.23 7.30
CA ARG A 220 7.35 13.22 7.63
C ARG A 220 8.72 13.57 7.08
N THR A 221 8.81 13.92 5.79
CA THR A 221 10.08 14.33 5.16
C THR A 221 10.67 15.61 5.76
N GLN A 222 9.82 16.56 6.18
CA GLN A 222 10.23 17.75 6.92
C GLN A 222 10.83 17.39 8.27
N ALA A 223 10.20 16.49 9.03
CA ALA A 223 10.74 16.04 10.30
C ALA A 223 12.10 15.35 10.13
N LEU A 224 12.31 14.57 9.06
CA LEU A 224 13.59 13.94 8.75
C LEU A 224 14.70 14.97 8.50
N ARG A 225 14.43 16.03 7.74
CA ARG A 225 15.38 17.13 7.54
C ARG A 225 15.71 17.84 8.86
N LEU A 226 14.69 18.14 9.66
CA LEU A 226 14.83 18.95 10.88
C LEU A 226 15.43 18.17 12.06
N ALA A 227 15.24 16.85 12.13
CA ALA A 227 15.78 16.03 13.21
C ALA A 227 17.32 15.98 13.19
N GLY A 228 17.94 16.09 12.01
CA GLY A 228 19.39 16.08 11.83
C GLY A 228 19.99 14.67 11.78
N THR A 229 21.30 14.62 11.52
CA THR A 229 22.04 13.38 11.17
C THR A 229 22.17 12.36 12.29
N GLU A 230 21.82 12.74 13.52
CA GLU A 230 21.66 11.83 14.67
C GLU A 230 20.52 10.83 14.43
N PHE A 231 19.40 11.30 13.85
CA PHE A 231 18.18 10.50 13.66
C PHE A 231 17.92 10.11 12.21
N ALA A 232 18.30 10.97 11.26
CA ALA A 232 17.96 10.76 9.86
C ALA A 232 19.13 11.15 8.97
N LYS A 233 19.59 10.22 8.14
CA LYS A 233 20.65 10.44 7.16
C LYS A 233 20.09 10.23 5.76
N PRO A 234 20.17 11.24 4.88
CA PRO A 234 19.71 11.09 3.51
C PRO A 234 20.66 10.18 2.73
N VAL A 235 20.10 9.32 1.89
CA VAL A 235 20.83 8.39 1.01
C VAL A 235 20.34 8.56 -0.42
N ALA A 236 21.11 8.08 -1.39
CA ALA A 236 20.75 8.20 -2.81
C ALA A 236 19.41 7.47 -3.11
N PRO A 237 18.62 7.95 -4.08
CA PRO A 237 17.37 7.30 -4.50
C PRO A 237 17.51 5.81 -4.87
N ASP A 238 18.69 5.40 -5.34
CA ASP A 238 19.01 4.02 -5.71
C ASP A 238 19.10 3.05 -4.49
N ALA A 239 18.93 3.57 -3.26
CA ALA A 239 19.04 2.82 -2.02
C ALA A 239 18.16 1.56 -1.96
N LEU A 240 16.97 1.57 -2.58
CA LEU A 240 16.08 0.40 -2.58
C LEU A 240 16.72 -0.80 -3.26
N GLY A 241 17.18 -0.62 -4.51
CA GLY A 241 17.79 -1.70 -5.29
C GLY A 241 19.03 -2.24 -4.59
N TRP A 242 19.91 -1.33 -4.17
CA TRP A 242 21.13 -1.66 -3.45
C TRP A 242 20.87 -2.49 -2.18
N THR A 243 19.82 -2.13 -1.42
CA THR A 243 19.45 -2.79 -0.17
C THR A 243 18.84 -4.17 -0.42
N LEU A 244 17.90 -4.28 -1.36
CA LEU A 244 17.23 -5.55 -1.67
C LEU A 244 18.22 -6.57 -2.24
N GLU A 245 19.12 -6.17 -3.13
CA GLU A 245 20.13 -7.06 -3.72
C GLU A 245 21.05 -7.65 -2.66
N ARG A 246 21.50 -6.84 -1.69
CA ARG A 246 22.34 -7.30 -0.59
C ARG A 246 21.60 -8.17 0.41
N ALA A 247 20.38 -7.78 0.77
CA ALA A 247 19.53 -8.61 1.63
C ALA A 247 19.27 -9.99 0.98
N ALA A 248 19.05 -10.03 -0.34
CA ALA A 248 18.89 -11.27 -1.08
C ALA A 248 20.17 -12.11 -1.13
N ALA A 249 21.33 -11.48 -1.37
CA ALA A 249 22.62 -12.17 -1.45
C ALA A 249 22.99 -12.90 -0.16
N THR A 250 22.54 -12.42 1.00
CA THR A 250 22.79 -13.05 2.31
C THR A 250 21.57 -13.74 2.91
N GLU A 251 20.45 -13.81 2.18
CA GLU A 251 19.13 -14.19 2.69
C GLU A 251 18.78 -13.52 4.03
N LEU A 252 19.18 -12.26 4.22
CA LEU A 252 18.91 -11.51 5.44
C LEU A 252 17.39 -11.31 5.59
N PRO A 253 16.77 -11.77 6.69
CA PRO A 253 15.36 -11.53 6.92
C PRO A 253 15.09 -10.05 7.17
N ILE A 254 14.24 -9.46 6.33
CA ILE A 254 13.80 -8.07 6.40
C ILE A 254 12.29 -7.99 6.63
N MET A 255 11.82 -6.77 6.86
CA MET A 255 10.41 -6.43 6.76
C MET A 255 10.24 -5.34 5.71
N VAL A 256 9.21 -5.48 4.86
CA VAL A 256 8.87 -4.49 3.84
C VAL A 256 7.44 -4.04 4.07
N PHE A 257 7.25 -2.75 4.28
CA PHE A 257 5.96 -2.13 4.52
C PHE A 257 5.58 -1.31 3.29
N VAL A 258 4.40 -1.59 2.74
CA VAL A 258 3.76 -0.77 1.70
C VAL A 258 2.33 -0.52 2.14
N GLY A 259 1.89 0.73 2.03
CA GLY A 259 0.55 1.10 2.47
C GLY A 259 -0.01 2.30 1.74
N ASN A 260 -1.29 2.53 2.00
CA ASN A 260 -2.08 3.68 1.63
C ASN A 260 -2.90 4.11 2.86
N PRO A 261 -3.71 5.18 2.80
CA PRO A 261 -4.45 5.67 3.96
C PRO A 261 -5.37 4.64 4.64
N GLY A 262 -5.80 3.59 3.94
CA GLY A 262 -6.72 2.57 4.46
C GLY A 262 -6.08 1.23 4.85
N ALA A 263 -4.86 0.94 4.41
CA ALA A 263 -4.19 -0.33 4.69
C ALA A 263 -2.65 -0.21 4.64
N ILE A 264 -1.97 -0.90 5.55
CA ILE A 264 -0.53 -1.18 5.49
C ILE A 264 -0.37 -2.70 5.45
N GLN A 265 0.37 -3.19 4.47
CA GLN A 265 0.71 -4.59 4.31
C GLN A 265 2.20 -4.79 4.49
N ILE A 266 2.54 -5.87 5.20
CA ILE A 266 3.88 -6.13 5.70
C ILE A 266 4.31 -7.50 5.20
N HIS A 267 5.44 -7.55 4.52
CA HIS A 267 6.20 -8.78 4.35
C HIS A 267 7.20 -8.89 5.49
N THR A 268 7.36 -10.09 6.07
CA THR A 268 8.45 -10.42 6.99
C THR A 268 9.14 -11.69 6.50
N GLY A 269 10.45 -11.64 6.27
CA GLY A 269 11.22 -12.78 5.79
C GLY A 269 12.38 -12.39 4.88
N PRO A 270 13.15 -13.37 4.40
CA PRO A 270 14.14 -13.13 3.36
C PRO A 270 13.45 -12.87 2.02
N VAL A 271 14.07 -12.02 1.20
CA VAL A 271 13.76 -11.88 -0.23
C VAL A 271 14.84 -12.60 -1.04
N ARG A 272 14.49 -13.18 -2.19
CA ARG A 272 15.45 -13.96 -3.00
C ARG A 272 15.56 -13.47 -4.43
N THR A 273 14.43 -13.34 -5.12
CA THR A 273 14.40 -13.06 -6.56
C THR A 273 14.25 -11.57 -6.82
N VAL A 274 15.34 -10.83 -6.61
CA VAL A 274 15.40 -9.38 -6.88
C VAL A 274 15.75 -9.14 -8.36
N ARG A 275 14.94 -8.34 -9.05
CA ARG A 275 15.12 -8.06 -10.49
C ARG A 275 14.74 -6.61 -10.85
N PRO A 276 15.67 -5.80 -11.36
CA PRO A 276 15.31 -4.59 -12.08
C PRO A 276 14.67 -4.94 -13.43
N MET A 277 13.56 -4.28 -13.77
CA MET A 277 12.87 -4.42 -15.07
C MET A 277 12.38 -3.06 -15.55
N GLY A 278 13.15 -2.41 -16.42
CA GLY A 278 12.88 -1.03 -16.81
C GLY A 278 12.89 -0.10 -15.58
N PRO A 279 11.85 0.72 -15.36
CA PRO A 279 11.78 1.62 -14.19
C PRO A 279 11.41 0.90 -12.88
N TRP A 280 11.17 -0.41 -12.91
CA TRP A 280 10.69 -1.17 -11.76
C TRP A 280 11.82 -1.91 -11.05
N MET A 281 11.84 -1.83 -9.72
CA MET A 281 12.55 -2.75 -8.86
C MET A 281 11.57 -3.80 -8.33
N ASN A 282 11.87 -5.09 -8.56
CA ASN A 282 10.95 -6.18 -8.26
C ASN A 282 11.54 -7.19 -7.28
N VAL A 283 10.70 -7.72 -6.39
CA VAL A 283 10.88 -9.02 -5.75
C VAL A 283 9.85 -9.96 -6.36
N MET A 284 10.26 -11.14 -6.81
CA MET A 284 9.39 -12.12 -7.46
C MET A 284 9.49 -13.49 -6.79
N ASP A 285 9.20 -13.55 -5.50
CA ASP A 285 9.26 -14.79 -4.73
C ASP A 285 7.91 -15.52 -4.73
N PRO A 286 7.87 -16.86 -4.58
CA PRO A 286 6.63 -17.63 -4.71
C PRO A 286 5.47 -17.16 -3.82
N GLY A 287 5.80 -16.67 -2.62
CA GLY A 287 4.84 -16.18 -1.63
C GLY A 287 4.77 -14.66 -1.50
N PHE A 288 5.67 -13.90 -2.13
CA PHE A 288 5.77 -12.45 -1.99
C PHE A 288 6.26 -11.81 -3.28
N ASN A 289 5.45 -10.89 -3.83
CA ASN A 289 5.86 -10.05 -4.94
C ASN A 289 5.81 -8.58 -4.51
N LEU A 290 6.84 -7.84 -4.90
CA LEU A 290 6.96 -6.41 -4.70
C LEU A 290 7.29 -5.79 -6.04
N HIS A 291 6.58 -4.71 -6.39
CA HIS A 291 6.86 -3.94 -7.60
C HIS A 291 6.93 -2.47 -7.22
N VAL A 292 8.13 -1.89 -7.22
CA VAL A 292 8.33 -0.46 -6.90
C VAL A 292 8.82 0.29 -8.12
N ARG A 293 8.16 1.40 -8.45
CA ARG A 293 8.66 2.42 -9.39
C ARG A 293 9.88 3.09 -8.79
N ALA A 294 11.06 2.54 -9.08
CA ALA A 294 12.31 3.06 -8.53
C ALA A 294 12.57 4.50 -9.02
N ASP A 295 12.12 4.82 -10.23
CA ASP A 295 12.16 6.16 -10.82
C ASP A 295 11.24 7.17 -10.12
N HIS A 296 10.29 6.73 -9.30
CA HIS A 296 9.48 7.62 -8.47
C HIS A 296 10.15 7.98 -7.14
N VAL A 297 11.23 7.29 -6.74
CA VAL A 297 11.95 7.61 -5.49
C VAL A 297 12.64 8.95 -5.65
N HIS A 298 12.13 9.97 -4.98
CA HIS A 298 12.70 11.31 -5.02
C HIS A 298 13.70 11.53 -3.89
N THR A 299 13.37 11.07 -2.68
CA THR A 299 14.31 11.07 -1.54
C THR A 299 14.24 9.75 -0.80
N ALA A 300 15.38 9.34 -0.24
CA ALA A 300 15.51 8.15 0.58
C ALA A 300 16.30 8.48 1.85
N TRP A 301 15.92 7.86 2.96
CA TRP A 301 16.47 8.17 4.28
C TRP A 301 16.73 6.91 5.08
N VAL A 302 17.90 6.83 5.71
CA VAL A 302 18.13 5.91 6.82
C VAL A 302 17.73 6.62 8.11
N VAL A 303 16.72 6.09 8.79
CA VAL A 303 16.06 6.72 9.93
C VAL A 303 16.18 5.85 11.16
N ARG A 304 16.62 6.43 12.27
CA ARG A 304 16.78 5.79 13.57
C ARG A 304 15.74 6.34 14.55
N LYS A 305 15.00 5.43 15.18
CA LYS A 305 14.00 5.77 16.20
C LYS A 305 14.32 5.01 17.48
N PRO A 306 14.51 5.69 18.62
CA PRO A 306 14.69 4.99 19.88
C PRO A 306 13.39 4.27 20.26
N THR A 307 13.55 3.14 20.92
CA THR A 307 12.47 2.39 21.55
C THR A 307 12.94 1.87 22.90
N ARG A 308 12.03 1.36 23.72
CA ARG A 308 12.37 0.64 24.96
C ARG A 308 13.32 -0.54 24.75
N ASP A 309 13.27 -1.15 23.56
CA ASP A 309 14.06 -2.34 23.21
C ASP A 309 15.40 -1.96 22.54
N GLY A 310 15.71 -0.65 22.43
CA GLY A 310 16.85 -0.11 21.70
C GLY A 310 16.46 0.57 20.39
N ASP A 311 17.46 1.10 19.68
CA ASP A 311 17.23 1.81 18.43
C ASP A 311 16.73 0.86 17.32
N VAL A 312 15.72 1.33 16.58
CA VAL A 312 15.22 0.69 15.36
C VAL A 312 15.57 1.56 14.16
N THR A 313 16.23 0.96 13.17
CA THR A 313 16.71 1.59 11.94
C THR A 313 15.83 1.18 10.77
N SER A 314 15.42 2.14 9.95
CA SER A 314 14.63 1.90 8.74
C SER A 314 15.21 2.62 7.53
N LEU A 315 15.08 1.99 6.35
CA LEU A 315 15.17 2.70 5.08
C LEU A 315 13.77 3.18 4.70
N GLU A 316 13.60 4.48 4.50
CA GLU A 316 12.33 5.11 4.14
C GLU A 316 12.44 5.77 2.77
N LEU A 317 11.50 5.46 1.87
CA LEU A 317 11.48 5.95 0.49
C LEU A 317 10.29 6.88 0.29
N PHE A 318 10.53 8.02 -0.35
CA PHE A 318 9.50 9.03 -0.60
C PHE A 318 9.48 9.48 -2.04
N ASP A 319 8.28 9.73 -2.55
CA ASP A 319 8.09 10.34 -3.86
C ASP A 319 8.28 11.87 -3.83
N ARG A 320 8.06 12.52 -4.98
CA ARG A 320 8.21 13.97 -5.13
C ARG A 320 7.18 14.77 -4.32
N ALA A 321 6.02 14.18 -4.02
CA ALA A 321 5.02 14.81 -3.14
C ALA A 321 5.37 14.64 -1.66
N GLY A 322 6.39 13.83 -1.33
CA GLY A 322 6.76 13.52 0.04
C GLY A 322 5.94 12.38 0.64
N GLU A 323 5.15 11.67 -0.18
CA GLU A 323 4.38 10.51 0.25
C GLU A 323 5.29 9.28 0.36
N ASN A 324 5.00 8.41 1.33
CA ASN A 324 5.81 7.22 1.54
C ASN A 324 5.54 6.16 0.47
N ILE A 325 6.59 5.74 -0.23
CA ILE A 325 6.54 4.66 -1.21
C ILE A 325 6.62 3.30 -0.51
N ALA A 326 7.63 3.12 0.33
CA ALA A 326 7.83 1.92 1.13
C ALA A 326 8.74 2.21 2.34
N LEU A 327 8.70 1.33 3.33
CA LEU A 327 9.63 1.29 4.45
C LEU A 327 10.26 -0.10 4.55
N LEU A 328 11.55 -0.17 4.81
CA LEU A 328 12.27 -1.42 5.04
C LEU A 328 12.90 -1.41 6.43
N PHE A 329 12.83 -2.57 7.10
CA PHE A 329 13.42 -2.81 8.42
C PHE A 329 14.11 -4.18 8.43
N GLY A 330 14.99 -4.42 9.40
CA GLY A 330 15.41 -5.77 9.73
C GLY A 330 14.27 -6.51 10.44
N LYS A 331 14.11 -7.81 10.18
CA LYS A 331 13.17 -8.63 10.94
C LYS A 331 13.50 -8.55 12.43
N ARG A 332 12.49 -8.29 13.26
CA ARG A 332 12.56 -8.35 14.72
C ARG A 332 11.22 -8.79 15.30
N LYS A 333 11.24 -9.38 16.50
CA LYS A 333 10.04 -9.56 17.30
C LYS A 333 9.90 -8.42 18.33
N PRO A 334 8.69 -8.14 18.85
CA PRO A 334 8.53 -7.24 19.99
C PRO A 334 9.40 -7.69 21.18
N GLY A 335 10.10 -6.77 21.84
CA GLY A 335 11.01 -7.09 22.94
C GLY A 335 12.44 -7.49 22.52
N GLU A 336 12.72 -7.60 21.22
CA GLU A 336 14.06 -7.94 20.71
C GLU A 336 14.78 -6.70 20.13
N LEU A 337 16.09 -6.64 20.34
CA LEU A 337 16.98 -5.70 19.68
C LEU A 337 16.93 -5.89 18.15
N GLU A 338 17.17 -4.80 17.43
CA GLU A 338 17.38 -4.85 15.98
C GLU A 338 18.52 -5.80 15.59
N SER A 339 18.33 -6.52 14.49
CA SER A 339 19.34 -7.38 13.87
C SER A 339 20.66 -6.62 13.63
N PRO A 340 21.79 -7.08 14.20
CA PRO A 340 23.10 -6.47 13.95
C PRO A 340 23.48 -6.47 12.47
N ALA A 341 23.08 -7.49 11.72
CA ALA A 341 23.34 -7.58 10.28
C ALA A 341 22.56 -6.51 9.49
N TRP A 342 21.30 -6.25 9.86
CA TRP A 342 20.52 -5.16 9.27
C TRP A 342 21.13 -3.79 9.59
N ARG A 343 21.52 -3.57 10.85
CA ARG A 343 22.18 -2.33 11.26
C ARG A 343 23.47 -2.09 10.45
N ALA A 344 24.31 -3.12 10.32
CA ALA A 344 25.55 -3.03 9.55
C ALA A 344 25.28 -2.70 8.06
N LEU A 345 24.24 -3.31 7.47
CA LEU A 345 23.82 -3.03 6.09
C LEU A 345 23.37 -1.58 5.91
N MET A 346 22.61 -1.02 6.86
CA MET A 346 22.18 0.38 6.81
C MET A 346 23.34 1.35 7.01
N GLU A 347 24.30 1.03 7.86
CA GLU A 347 25.53 1.82 8.01
C GLU A 347 26.41 1.78 6.75
N GLU A 348 26.49 0.62 6.09
CA GLU A 348 27.17 0.49 4.80
C GLU A 348 26.45 1.30 3.71
N LEU A 349 25.13 1.26 3.65
CA LEU A 349 24.32 2.05 2.72
C LEU A 349 24.63 3.54 2.86
N VAL A 350 24.62 4.07 4.07
CA VAL A 350 24.93 5.49 4.35
C VAL A 350 26.32 5.88 3.85
N ARG A 351 27.33 4.99 3.99
CA ARG A 351 28.69 5.25 3.50
C ARG A 351 28.81 5.14 1.99
N THR A 352 28.09 4.21 1.38
CA THR A 352 28.25 3.83 -0.03
C THR A 352 27.42 4.69 -0.97
N LEU A 353 26.20 5.04 -0.56
CA LEU A 353 25.25 5.83 -1.34
C LEU A 353 24.77 7.04 -0.52
N PRO A 354 25.67 7.97 -0.14
CA PRO A 354 25.24 9.23 0.48
C PRO A 354 24.35 9.99 -0.51
N ALA A 355 23.35 10.71 -0.01
CA ALA A 355 22.62 11.62 -0.87
C ALA A 355 23.58 12.70 -1.41
N VAL A 356 23.53 12.95 -2.71
CA VAL A 356 24.08 14.17 -3.29
C VAL A 356 23.19 15.31 -2.80
N GLU A 357 23.77 16.40 -2.28
CA GLU A 357 22.98 17.55 -1.79
C GLU A 357 21.91 17.94 -2.81
N VAL A 358 20.66 17.66 -2.47
CA VAL A 358 19.52 18.16 -3.25
C VAL A 358 19.41 19.61 -2.84
N ALA A 359 19.82 20.52 -3.72
CA ALA A 359 19.66 21.95 -3.53
C ALA A 359 18.21 22.23 -3.11
N SER A 360 18.09 22.90 -1.96
CA SER A 360 16.86 23.25 -1.24
C SER A 360 15.82 23.96 -2.11
#